data_AF-A0A6A6E4R3-F1
#
_entry.id   AF-A0A6A6E4R3-F1
#
_cell.length_a   1.000
_cell.length_b   1.000
_cell.length_c   1.000
_cell.angle_alpha   90.00
_cell.angle_beta   90.00
_cell.angle_gamma   90.00
#
_symmetry.space_group_name_H-M   'P 1'
#
loop_
_entity.id
_entity.type
_entity.pdbx_description
1 polymer ?
#
loop_
_entity_poly.entity_id
_entity_poly.type
_entity_poly.pdbx_seq_one_letter_code
_entity_poly.pdbx_strand_id
1 'polypeptide(L)' 'MRLLYLNDYGTPCLTEALGDKIPHPYAILSHTWRLDGGEVTFKDIQEGTAKSKAGYDKIRFCGEKATSHGLKYFWV' A
#
# COMPACT_ATOMS: atom_id res chain seq x y z
N MET A 1 2.15 -6.64 -11.53
CA MET A 1 1.63 -6.19 -10.22
C MET A 1 2.76 -5.53 -9.43
N ARG A 2 2.50 -4.48 -8.65
CA ARG A 2 3.45 -3.91 -7.70
C ARG A 2 2.85 -3.99 -6.30
N LEU A 3 3.66 -4.38 -5.32
CA LEU A 3 3.26 -4.44 -3.92
C LEU A 3 3.71 -3.16 -3.20
N LEU A 4 3.14 -2.94 -2.03
CA LEU A 4 3.56 -1.92 -1.09
C LEU A 4 4.27 -2.55 0.09
N TYR A 5 5.18 -1.81 0.71
CA TYR A 5 5.77 -2.12 2.01
C TYR A 5 5.83 -0.85 2.84
N LEU A 6 5.90 -0.97 4.17
CA LEU A 6 6.18 0.17 5.04
C LEU A 6 7.69 0.33 5.20
N ASN A 7 8.19 1.54 5.02
CA ASN A 7 9.57 1.86 5.39
C ASN A 7 9.72 2.03 6.92
N ASP A 8 10.93 2.32 7.39
CA ASP A 8 11.24 2.50 8.82
C ASP A 8 10.43 3.65 9.47
N TYR A 9 9.88 4.56 8.67
CA TYR A 9 9.03 5.67 9.09
C TYR A 9 7.53 5.35 8.99
N GLY A 10 7.15 4.09 8.77
CA GLY A 10 5.75 3.67 8.61
C GLY A 10 5.07 4.25 7.36
N THR A 11 5.85 4.74 6.38
CA THR A 11 5.31 5.32 5.15
C THR A 11 5.21 4.23 4.07
N PRO A 12 4.06 4.07 3.38
CA PRO A 12 3.91 3.14 2.27
C PRO A 12 4.81 3.49 1.09
N CYS A 13 5.56 2.51 0.60
CA CYS A 13 6.47 2.63 -0.54
C CYS A 13 6.19 1.53 -1.56
N LEU A 14 6.34 1.85 -2.84
CA LEU A 14 6.17 0.90 -3.95
C LEU A 14 7.41 -0.01 -4.06
N THR A 15 7.18 -1.29 -4.30
CA THR A 15 8.24 -2.17 -4.78
C THR A 15 8.61 -1.82 -6.22
N GLU A 16 9.79 -2.26 -6.65
CA GLU A 16 10.12 -2.34 -8.07
C GLU A 16 9.13 -3.23 -8.82
N ALA A 17 9.14 -3.18 -10.15
CA ALA A 17 8.29 -4.05 -10.96
C ALA A 17 8.69 -5.52 -10.74
N LEU A 18 7.81 -6.27 -10.08
CA LEU A 18 8.13 -7.63 -9.62
C LEU A 18 8.05 -8.69 -10.73
N GLY A 19 7.51 -8.37 -11.91
CA GLY A 19 7.31 -9.34 -13.00
C GLY A 19 6.61 -10.61 -12.50
N ASP A 20 7.17 -11.77 -12.86
CA ASP A 20 6.74 -13.10 -12.37
C ASP A 20 7.30 -13.46 -10.97
N LYS A 21 8.15 -12.60 -10.40
CA LYS A 21 8.82 -12.80 -9.10
C LYS A 21 8.07 -12.05 -7.98
N ILE A 22 6.78 -12.32 -7.84
CA ILE A 22 5.98 -11.73 -6.76
C ILE A 22 6.44 -12.35 -5.41
N PRO A 23 6.98 -11.55 -4.47
CA PRO A 23 7.50 -12.06 -3.22
C PRO A 23 6.35 -12.59 -2.36
N HIS A 24 6.49 -13.83 -1.93
CA HIS A 24 5.59 -14.47 -0.97
C HIS A 24 6.28 -14.48 0.41
N PRO A 25 5.53 -14.26 1.51
CA PRO A 25 4.09 -13.99 1.61
C PRO A 25 3.72 -12.48 1.58
N TYR A 26 2.48 -12.15 1.18
CA TYR A 26 1.95 -10.77 1.18
C TYR A 26 0.47 -10.72 1.59
N ALA A 27 0.04 -9.57 2.13
CA ALA A 27 -1.37 -9.33 2.49
C ALA A 27 -2.14 -8.66 1.35
N ILE A 28 -3.45 -8.88 1.29
CA ILE A 28 -4.36 -8.16 0.40
C ILE A 28 -5.47 -7.56 1.24
N LEU A 29 -5.69 -6.25 1.13
CA LEU A 29 -6.89 -5.62 1.61
C LEU A 29 -7.91 -5.53 0.48
N SER A 30 -9.07 -6.18 0.65
CA SER A 30 -10.14 -6.13 -0.34
C SER A 30 -10.64 -4.68 -0.51
N HIS A 31 -10.83 -4.27 -1.76
CA HIS A 31 -11.12 -2.88 -2.10
C HIS A 31 -12.59 -2.54 -1.85
N THR A 32 -12.83 -1.66 -0.89
CA THR A 32 -14.07 -0.88 -0.82
C THR A 32 -13.78 0.49 -1.41
N TRP A 33 -14.48 0.86 -2.47
CA TRP A 33 -14.39 2.20 -3.05
C TRP A 33 -15.13 3.17 -2.12
N ARG A 34 -14.48 4.27 -1.72
CA ARG A 34 -15.22 5.40 -1.13
C ARG A 34 -15.76 6.26 -2.27
N LEU A 35 -16.95 6.82 -2.09
CA LEU A 35 -17.68 7.55 -3.12
C LEU A 35 -17.06 8.92 -3.51
N ASP A 36 -15.95 9.34 -2.87
CA ASP A 36 -15.66 10.78 -2.72
C ASP A 36 -14.26 11.21 -3.20
N GLY A 37 -13.72 10.61 -4.27
CA GLY A 37 -12.51 11.12 -4.94
C GLY A 37 -11.21 11.15 -4.12
N GLY A 38 -11.23 10.63 -2.88
CA GLY A 38 -10.11 10.57 -1.96
C GLY A 38 -9.17 9.38 -2.19
N GLU A 39 -9.28 8.71 -3.32
CA GLU A 39 -8.50 7.51 -3.59
C GLU A 39 -7.03 7.84 -3.88
N VAL A 40 -6.15 7.08 -3.24
CA VAL A 40 -4.72 7.16 -3.48
C VAL A 40 -4.40 6.37 -4.73
N THR A 41 -3.90 7.06 -5.73
CA THR A 41 -3.43 6.47 -6.97
C THR A 41 -1.96 6.11 -6.86
N PHE A 42 -1.50 5.30 -7.82
CA PHE A 42 -0.07 5.01 -7.98
C PHE A 42 0.79 6.28 -8.06
N LYS A 43 0.32 7.30 -8.79
CA LYS A 43 1.04 8.57 -8.96
C LYS A 43 1.20 9.29 -7.62
N ASP A 44 0.18 9.27 -6.77
CA ASP A 44 0.25 9.94 -5.46
C ASP A 44 1.30 9.31 -4.53
N ILE A 45 1.51 8.00 -4.62
CA ILE A 45 2.55 7.32 -3.85
C ILE A 45 3.93 7.65 -4.41
N GLN A 46 4.09 7.71 -5.73
CA GLN A 46 5.36 8.11 -6.36
C GLN A 46 5.76 9.55 -6.06
N GLU A 47 4.79 10.47 -6.09
CA GLU A 47 5.01 11.89 -5.83
C GLU A 47 4.99 12.24 -4.33
N GLY A 48 4.70 11.27 -3.46
CA GLY A 48 4.59 11.48 -2.01
C GLY A 48 3.38 12.30 -1.59
N THR A 49 2.45 12.59 -2.50
CA THR A 49 1.22 13.34 -2.24
C THR A 49 0.12 12.47 -1.65
N ALA A 50 0.31 11.15 -1.57
CA ALA A 50 -0.68 10.22 -1.02
C ALA A 50 -1.15 10.60 0.39
N LYS A 51 -0.27 11.18 1.23
CA LYS A 51 -0.58 11.58 2.62
C LYS A 51 -1.71 12.60 2.74
N SER A 52 -2.00 13.39 1.69
CA SER A 52 -3.06 14.39 1.73
C SER A 52 -4.44 13.83 1.36
N LYS A 53 -4.53 12.55 0.98
CA LYS A 53 -5.75 11.92 0.51
C LYS A 53 -6.42 11.07 1.58
N ALA A 54 -7.75 11.08 1.63
CA ALA A 54 -8.54 10.31 2.59
C ALA A 54 -8.31 8.79 2.49
N GLY A 55 -7.94 8.27 1.33
CA GLY A 55 -7.60 6.87 1.11
C GLY A 55 -6.26 6.44 1.71
N TYR A 56 -5.43 7.37 2.14
CA TYR A 56 -4.11 7.07 2.72
C TYR A 56 -4.20 6.22 3.98
N ASP A 57 -5.19 6.51 4.83
CA ASP A 57 -5.39 5.77 6.07
C ASP A 57 -5.69 4.29 5.83
N LYS A 58 -6.39 3.95 4.73
CA LYS A 58 -6.65 2.56 4.33
C LYS A 58 -5.33 1.85 4.00
N ILE A 59 -4.44 2.51 3.25
CA ILE A 59 -3.14 1.96 2.86
C ILE A 59 -2.26 1.76 4.08
N ARG A 60 -2.17 2.77 4.95
CA ARG A 60 -1.40 2.69 6.20
C ARG A 60 -1.91 1.55 7.09
N PHE A 61 -3.22 1.48 7.29
CA PHE A 61 -3.87 0.41 8.06
C PHE A 61 -3.54 -0.98 7.52
N CYS A 62 -3.60 -1.17 6.19
CA CYS A 62 -3.23 -2.44 5.57
C CYS A 62 -1.77 -2.81 5.85
N GLY A 63 -0.85 -1.86 5.67
CA GLY A 63 0.58 -2.08 5.93
C GLY A 63 0.89 -2.39 7.40
N GLU A 64 0.25 -1.69 8.33
CA GLU A 64 0.40 -1.94 9.77
C GLU A 64 -0.13 -3.33 10.14
N LYS A 65 -1.30 -3.73 9.61
CA LYS A 65 -1.84 -5.08 9.81
C LYS A 65 -0.96 -6.16 9.21
N ALA A 66 -0.48 -5.96 7.98
CA ALA A 66 0.47 -6.88 7.34
C ALA A 66 1.72 -7.06 8.20
N THR A 67 2.32 -5.96 8.66
CA THR A 67 3.51 -5.99 9.53
C THR A 67 3.24 -6.72 10.84
N SER A 68 2.10 -6.48 11.48
CA SER A 68 1.69 -7.18 12.72
C SER A 68 1.52 -8.68 12.54
N HIS A 69 1.26 -9.14 11.31
CA HIS A 69 1.17 -10.55 10.94
C HIS A 69 2.49 -11.11 10.38
N GLY A 70 3.60 -10.37 10.46
CA GLY A 70 4.90 -10.78 9.93
C GLY A 70 5.02 -10.72 8.40
N LEU A 71 4.08 -10.04 7.72
CA LEU A 71 4.07 -9.87 6.27
C LEU A 71 4.73 -8.55 5.90
N LYS A 72 5.80 -8.62 5.11
CA LYS A 72 6.53 -7.42 4.65
C LYS A 72 5.80 -6.64 3.56
N TYR A 73 5.03 -7.35 2.74
CA TYR A 73 4.40 -6.78 1.55
C TYR A 73 2.89 -6.85 1.64
N PHE A 74 2.23 -5.88 1.02
CA PHE A 74 0.78 -5.82 0.95
C PHE A 74 0.26 -5.16 -0.35
N TRP A 75 -1.02 -5.36 -0.63
CA TRP A 75 -1.74 -4.78 -1.77
C TRP A 75 -3.12 -4.28 -1.32
N VAL A 76 -3.61 -3.20 -1.92
CA VAL A 76 -4.79 -2.43 -1.44
C VAL A 76 -5.70 -1.99 -2.56
#